data_AF-A0A645D4M0-F1
#
_entry.id   AF-A0A645D4M0-F1
#
_cell.length_a   1.000
_cell.length_b   1.000
_cell.length_c   1.000
_cell.angle_alpha   90.00
_cell.angle_beta   90.00
_cell.angle_gamma   90.00
#
_symmetry.space_group_name_H-M   'P 1'
#
loop_
_entity.id
_entity.type
_entity.pdbx_description
1 polymer ?
#
loop_
_entity_poly.entity_id
_entity_poly.type
_entity_poly.pdbx_seq_one_letter_code
_entity_poly.pdbx_strand_id
1 'polypeptide(L)' 'MGLRELAYPIKDQVKGYYVVIKISADIQATNEFNRLVKINPNVLRHLIVVAHE' A
#
# COMPACT_ATOMS: atom_id res chain seq x y z
N MET A 1 -9.97 -8.13 -4.03
CA MET A 1 -8.54 -8.01 -3.65
C MET A 1 -7.89 -9.37 -3.87
N GLY A 2 -6.62 -9.41 -4.28
CA GLY A 2 -6.01 -10.67 -4.75
C GLY A 2 -4.76 -10.47 -5.61
N LEU A 3 -4.19 -11.58 -6.07
CA LEU A 3 -3.06 -11.60 -7.00
C LEU A 3 -3.51 -11.02 -8.35
N ARG A 4 -2.75 -10.05 -8.88
CA ARG A 4 -2.99 -9.42 -10.17
C ARG A 4 -1.67 -9.21 -10.91
N GLU A 5 -1.72 -9.22 -12.23
CA GLU A 5 -0.60 -8.78 -13.07
C GLU A 5 -0.51 -7.26 -13.07
N LEU A 6 0.73 -6.76 -12.98
CA LEU A 6 1.04 -5.33 -13.01
C LEU A 6 1.15 -4.87 -14.46
N ALA A 7 0.72 -3.63 -14.74
CA ALA A 7 0.83 -3.05 -16.08
C ALA A 7 2.29 -2.87 -16.53
N TYR A 8 3.21 -2.74 -15.57
CA TYR A 8 4.65 -2.69 -15.78
C TYR A 8 5.36 -3.28 -14.55
N PRO A 9 6.60 -3.81 -14.70
CA PRO A 9 7.36 -4.33 -13.58
C PRO A 9 7.63 -3.26 -12.53
N ILE A 10 7.45 -3.60 -11.25
CA ILE A 10 7.81 -2.75 -10.12
C ILE A 10 8.78 -3.53 -9.24
N LYS A 11 9.99 -3.02 -9.04
CA LYS A 11 11.07 -3.73 -8.32
C LYS A 11 11.26 -5.16 -8.88
N ASP A 12 11.29 -5.28 -10.21
CA ASP A 12 11.45 -6.53 -10.96
C ASP A 12 10.34 -7.58 -10.75
N GLN A 13 9.22 -7.20 -10.12
CA GLN A 13 8.05 -8.05 -9.98
C GLN A 13 7.00 -7.69 -11.04
N VAL A 14 6.39 -8.72 -11.66
CA VAL A 14 5.32 -8.57 -12.67
C VAL A 14 3.93 -8.90 -12.13
N LYS A 15 3.85 -9.53 -10.95
CA LYS A 15 2.61 -9.85 -10.23
C LYS A 15 2.67 -9.25 -8.83
N GLY A 16 1.52 -8.82 -8.34
CA GLY A 16 1.39 -8.26 -6.99
C GLY A 16 0.06 -8.63 -6.37
N TYR A 17 0.01 -8.66 -5.04
CA TYR A 17 -1.22 -8.88 -4.29
C TYR A 17 -1.84 -7.54 -3.91
N TYR A 18 -3.01 -7.22 -4.46
CA TYR A 18 -3.68 -5.94 -4.24
C TYR A 18 -4.67 -5.99 -3.08
N VAL A 19 -4.50 -5.04 -2.16
CA VAL A 19 -5.31 -4.85 -0.95
C VAL A 19 -5.71 -3.38 -0.86
N VAL A 20 -7.02 -3.12 -0.70
CA VAL A 20 -7.59 -1.80 -0.37
C VAL A 20 -8.31 -1.90 0.96
N ILE A 21 -8.02 -1.00 1.89
CA ILE A 21 -8.64 -0.97 3.20
C ILE A 21 -9.11 0.46 3.47
N LYS A 22 -10.36 0.62 3.90
CA LYS A 22 -10.88 1.89 4.42
C LYS A 22 -10.83 1.84 5.94
N ILE A 23 -10.07 2.74 6.54
CA ILE A 23 -9.93 2.84 8.00
C ILE A 23 -10.16 4.29 8.43
N SER A 24 -10.61 4.47 9.66
CA SER A 24 -10.59 5.77 10.35
C SER A 24 -9.41 5.74 11.32
N ALA A 25 -8.47 6.67 11.17
CA ALA A 25 -7.26 6.75 11.98
C ALA A 25 -6.85 8.21 12.15
N ASP A 26 -6.09 8.48 13.20
CA ASP A 26 -5.50 9.79 13.44
C ASP A 26 -4.23 10.01 12.59
N ILE A 27 -3.73 11.25 12.60
CA ILE A 27 -2.54 11.64 11.83
C ILE A 27 -1.29 10.89 12.34
N GLN A 28 -1.19 10.64 13.65
CA GLN A 28 -0.05 9.95 14.24
C GLN A 28 0.02 8.50 13.78
N ALA A 29 -1.08 7.75 13.82
CA ALA A 29 -1.12 6.37 13.32
C ALA A 29 -0.86 6.32 11.80
N THR A 30 -1.36 7.28 11.03
CA THR A 30 -1.11 7.35 9.58
C THR A 30 0.37 7.53 9.27
N ASN A 31 1.06 8.40 10.01
CA ASN A 31 2.49 8.64 9.86
C ASN A 31 3.32 7.41 10.26
N GLU A 32 2.94 6.76 11.36
CA GLU A 32 3.64 5.57 11.83
C GLU A 32 3.47 4.39 10.86
N PHE A 33 2.26 4.19 10.32
CA PHE A 33 2.02 3.21 9.27
C PHE A 33 2.89 3.49 8.03
N ASN A 34 2.94 4.75 7.58
CA ASN A 34 3.77 5.13 6.43
C ASN A 34 5.25 4.82 6.66
N ARG A 35 5.76 5.03 7.88
CA ARG A 35 7.15 4.70 8.26
C ARG A 35 7.40 3.18 8.21
N LEU A 36 6.54 2.40 8.84
CA LEU A 36 6.67 0.93 8.91
C LEU A 36 6.59 0.28 7.53
N VAL A 37 5.65 0.72 6.69
CA VAL A 37 5.43 0.15 5.36
C VAL A 37 6.61 0.44 4.42
N LYS A 38 7.24 1.61 4.52
CA LYS A 38 8.42 1.94 3.71
C LYS A 38 9.61 1.01 3.98
N ILE A 39 9.75 0.52 5.21
CA ILE A 39 10.86 -0.35 5.62
C ILE A 39 10.54 -1.81 5.28
N ASN A 40 9.27 -2.17 5.14
CA ASN A 40 8.85 -3.55 4.90
C ASN A 40 9.17 -4.00 3.46
N PRO A 41 10.11 -4.95 3.25
CA PRO A 41 10.49 -5.39 1.91
C PRO A 41 9.38 -6.15 1.18
N ASN A 42 8.39 -6.68 1.91
CA ASN A 42 7.27 -7.41 1.32
C ASN A 42 6.24 -6.47 0.66
N VAL A 43 6.33 -5.17 0.90
CA VAL A 43 5.45 -4.18 0.28
C VAL A 43 6.14 -3.58 -0.94
N LEU A 44 5.61 -3.88 -2.13
CA LEU A 44 6.11 -3.31 -3.37
C LEU A 44 5.85 -1.80 -3.44
N ARG A 45 4.58 -1.40 -3.21
CA ARG A 45 4.08 -0.03 -3.28
C ARG A 45 2.83 0.10 -2.42
N HIS A 46 2.68 1.22 -1.72
CA HIS A 46 1.45 1.62 -1.04
C HIS A 46 1.04 3.05 -1.43
N LEU A 47 -0.24 3.34 -1.27
CA LEU A 47 -0.81 4.68 -1.45
C LEU A 47 -1.77 4.94 -0.30
N ILE A 48 -1.62 6.10 0.34
CA ILE A 48 -2.52 6.58 1.40
C ILE A 48 -3.32 7.73 0.80
N VAL A 49 -4.65 7.65 0.85
CA VAL A 49 -5.57 8.65 0.31
C VAL A 49 -6.54 9.04 1.40
N VAL A 50 -6.80 10.34 1.53
CA VAL A 50 -7.89 10.83 2.38
C VAL A 50 -9.20 10.52 1.66
N ALA A 51 -10.04 9.70 2.29
CA ALA A 51 -11.36 9.43 1.75
C ALA A 51 -12.20 10.72 1.84
N HIS A 52 -12.56 11.27 0.69
CA HIS A 52 -13.62 12.25 0.59
C HIS A 52 -14.95 11.51 0.45
N GLU A 53 -15.96 11.95 1.21
CA GLU A 53 -17.36 11.63 0.93
C GLU A 53 -17.92 12.60 -0.10
#